data_AF-A0A3B5LE51-F1
#
_entry.id   AF-A0A3B5LE51-F1
#
_cell.length_a   1.000
_cell.length_b   1.000
_cell.length_c   1.000
_cell.angle_alpha   90.00
_cell.angle_beta   90.00
_cell.angle_gamma   90.00
#
_symmetry.space_group_name_H-M   'P 1'
#
loop_
_entity.id
_entity.type
_entity.pdbx_description
1 polymer ?
#
loop_
_entity_poly.entity_id
_entity_poly.type
_entity_poly.pdbx_seq_one_letter_code
_entity_poly.pdbx_strand_id
1 'polypeptide(L)'
;MNVQLLSNKTRDHVAGYWKELYCVTPQLLLLYFNIVLSSSRNLRVTWELTVTDMSGRESTLELSWSHFSETSLTLCWCGGDCLLNYEEIFSLQLHGIRRIAFSCPNLKKPSKRSLVANLDMQPLTKCAQVIGQDQFVLLKLLQPGIIIGLWRVIHSQAAVFFLHYYSLIIVAKAPIIQPPFDDIDPEYGLHGYKLHIVLHDTVCKLMSESFSQLFCHRAHISDGWIQLTAISRTNSSQHIQFSGKPMLPWRCEALEGTVENCCIMSLTLLDEFGNQFSCVTTPISMELEKAAVSYDYDGEHYLIQHEDSNIQVKMQLVKTTAKKHFVVSLIVYVSVLFVNKHFSRDY
;
A
#
# COMPACT_ATOMS: atom_id res chain seq x y z
N MET A 1 -15.20 4.76 0.93
CA MET A 1 -16.18 5.03 2.01
C MET A 1 -15.47 5.87 3.07
N ASN A 2 -16.01 7.06 3.39
CA ASN A 2 -15.36 8.03 4.28
C ASN A 2 -15.23 7.49 5.72
N VAL A 3 -14.02 7.50 6.26
CA VAL A 3 -13.76 7.27 7.69
C VAL A 3 -14.22 8.51 8.46
N GLN A 4 -15.37 8.42 9.13
CA GLN A 4 -15.81 9.46 10.07
C GLN A 4 -15.05 9.31 11.39
N LEU A 5 -14.24 10.32 11.72
CA LEU A 5 -13.65 10.49 13.04
C LEU A 5 -14.71 11.12 13.97
N LEU A 6 -15.20 10.36 14.95
CA LEU A 6 -16.06 10.89 16.01
C LEU A 6 -15.26 11.89 16.87
N SER A 7 -15.68 13.15 16.87
CA SER A 7 -15.20 14.16 17.83
C SER A 7 -16.14 14.23 19.04
N ASN A 8 -15.70 13.78 20.22
CA ASN A 8 -16.40 14.09 21.46
C ASN A 8 -15.96 15.47 21.98
N LYS A 9 -16.90 16.42 22.02
CA LYS A 9 -16.72 17.76 22.60
C LYS A 9 -17.11 17.74 24.08
N THR A 10 -16.14 17.94 24.97
CA THR A 10 -16.40 18.33 26.37
C THR A 10 -15.99 19.79 26.56
N ARG A 11 -16.94 20.63 27.00
CA ARG A 11 -16.75 22.06 27.28
C ARG A 11 -16.19 22.23 28.70
N ASP A 12 -15.15 23.05 28.84
CA ASP A 12 -14.75 23.61 30.13
C ASP A 12 -14.67 25.14 30.02
N HIS A 13 -15.25 25.83 30.99
CA HIS A 13 -15.77 27.21 30.85
C HIS A 13 -14.84 28.32 31.40
N VAL A 14 -13.55 28.06 31.64
CA VAL A 14 -12.74 28.92 32.53
C VAL A 14 -11.53 29.63 31.86
N ALA A 15 -11.31 29.55 30.54
CA ALA A 15 -10.22 30.31 29.92
C ALA A 15 -10.61 30.97 28.58
N GLY A 16 -10.74 32.30 28.60
CA GLY A 16 -11.12 33.15 27.46
C GLY A 16 -10.02 33.38 26.40
N TYR A 17 -9.33 32.32 25.96
CA TYR A 17 -8.46 32.35 24.78
C TYR A 17 -8.54 31.00 24.04
N TRP A 18 -9.02 31.04 22.79
CA TRP A 18 -9.14 29.87 21.93
C TRP A 18 -7.76 29.39 21.48
N LYS A 19 -7.25 28.33 22.13
CA LYS A 19 -6.24 27.46 21.55
C LYS A 19 -6.94 26.15 21.17
N GLU A 20 -7.17 25.95 19.88
CA GLU A 20 -7.37 24.60 19.34
C GLU A 20 -6.06 23.83 19.51
N LEU A 21 -5.91 23.19 20.67
CA LEU A 21 -4.88 22.19 20.90
C LEU A 21 -5.33 20.91 20.20
N TYR A 22 -4.94 20.78 18.93
CA TYR A 22 -4.88 19.48 18.28
C TYR A 22 -3.87 18.65 19.08
N CYS A 23 -4.38 17.72 19.90
CA CYS A 23 -3.58 16.68 20.54
C CYS A 23 -3.07 15.70 19.47
N VAL A 24 -2.13 16.14 18.65
CA VAL A 24 -1.24 15.25 17.91
C VAL A 24 -0.32 14.65 18.96
N THR A 25 -0.55 13.39 19.32
CA THR A 25 0.33 12.71 20.27
C THR A 25 1.77 12.74 19.72
N PRO A 26 2.77 13.25 20.47
CA PRO A 26 4.20 13.28 20.07
C PRO A 26 4.84 11.89 19.84
N GLN A 27 4.03 10.83 19.86
CA GLN A 27 4.36 9.43 19.77
C GLN A 27 4.50 8.96 18.32
N LEU A 28 3.80 9.64 17.42
CA LEU A 28 3.71 9.34 16.00
C LEU A 28 4.90 9.93 15.24
N LEU A 29 5.32 11.16 15.58
CA LEU A 29 6.61 11.78 15.22
C LEU A 29 7.85 10.97 15.65
N LEU A 30 7.75 10.18 16.72
CA LEU A 30 8.81 9.24 17.11
C LEU A 30 8.82 7.99 16.24
N LEU A 31 7.69 7.53 15.69
CA LEU A 31 7.68 6.44 14.71
C LEU A 31 8.42 6.87 13.42
N TYR A 32 8.24 8.12 13.01
CA TYR A 32 8.89 8.77 11.86
C TYR A 32 10.42 8.77 11.94
N PHE A 33 11.02 9.21 13.05
CA PHE A 33 12.48 9.19 13.21
C PHE A 33 13.05 7.77 13.24
N ASN A 34 12.25 6.78 13.66
CA ASN A 34 12.77 5.47 14.06
C ASN A 34 12.60 4.38 12.99
N ILE A 35 11.63 4.50 12.09
CA ILE A 35 11.50 3.59 10.93
C ILE A 35 12.47 3.97 9.81
N VAL A 36 12.63 5.27 9.51
CA VAL A 36 13.54 5.76 8.44
C VAL A 36 15.02 5.61 8.83
N LEU A 37 15.38 5.62 10.12
CA LEU A 37 16.75 5.38 10.61
C LEU A 37 17.05 3.90 10.91
N SER A 38 16.21 2.95 10.48
CA SER A 38 16.44 1.51 10.69
C SER A 38 17.52 0.90 9.77
N SER A 39 18.60 1.64 9.51
CA SER A 39 19.95 1.07 9.39
C SER A 39 20.68 1.04 10.75
N SER A 40 20.07 1.60 11.82
CA SER A 40 20.60 1.61 13.18
C SER A 40 19.71 0.81 14.15
N ARG A 41 20.31 -0.21 14.75
CA ARG A 41 19.75 -1.34 15.55
C ARG A 41 18.98 -0.99 16.85
N ASN A 42 18.41 0.21 17.02
CA ASN A 42 18.07 0.69 18.36
C ASN A 42 16.60 0.93 18.73
N LEU A 43 15.60 0.57 17.91
CA LEU A 43 14.21 0.62 18.36
C LEU A 43 13.45 -0.70 18.17
N ARG A 44 13.07 -1.28 19.31
CA ARG A 44 12.22 -2.48 19.44
C ARG A 44 10.76 -2.12 19.22
N VAL A 45 10.42 -1.61 18.03
CA VAL A 45 9.02 -1.54 17.60
C VAL A 45 8.64 -2.91 17.05
N THR A 46 7.71 -3.58 17.70
CA THR A 46 7.12 -4.84 17.25
C THR A 46 5.69 -4.58 16.79
N TRP A 47 5.12 -5.52 16.03
CA TRP A 47 3.76 -5.41 15.52
C TRP A 47 2.89 -6.52 16.11
N GLU A 48 1.66 -6.18 16.48
CA GLU A 48 0.65 -7.15 16.90
C GLU A 48 -0.60 -6.94 16.07
N LEU A 49 -1.25 -8.04 15.74
CA LEU A 49 -2.55 -8.05 15.08
C LEU A 49 -3.58 -8.54 16.08
N THR A 50 -4.62 -7.75 16.31
CA THR A 50 -5.77 -8.15 17.12
C THR A 50 -6.92 -8.49 16.20
N VAL A 51 -7.45 -9.69 16.38
CA VAL A 51 -8.56 -10.26 15.62
C VAL A 51 -9.75 -10.35 16.55
N THR A 52 -10.85 -9.72 16.17
CA THR A 52 -12.11 -9.81 16.91
C THR A 52 -13.08 -10.66 16.10
N ASP A 53 -13.67 -11.66 16.73
CA ASP A 53 -14.66 -12.53 16.09
C ASP A 53 -16.07 -11.95 16.14
N MET A 54 -17.00 -12.58 15.42
CA MET A 54 -18.43 -12.19 15.41
C MET A 54 -19.12 -12.32 16.78
N SER A 55 -18.55 -13.07 17.72
CA SER A 55 -19.03 -13.16 19.11
C SER A 55 -18.45 -12.09 20.03
N GLY A 56 -17.55 -11.24 19.51
CA GLY A 56 -16.85 -10.19 20.25
C GLY A 56 -15.63 -10.68 21.03
N ARG A 57 -15.17 -11.92 20.84
CA ARG A 57 -13.94 -12.40 21.46
C ARG A 57 -12.74 -11.87 20.69
N GLU A 58 -11.74 -11.39 21.44
CA GLU A 58 -10.51 -10.87 20.88
C GLU A 58 -9.36 -11.87 21.07
N SER A 59 -8.60 -12.11 20.02
CA SER A 59 -7.31 -12.80 20.06
C SER A 59 -6.22 -11.86 19.53
N THR A 60 -5.03 -11.96 20.11
CA THR A 60 -3.87 -11.18 19.64
C THR A 60 -2.81 -12.12 19.11
N LEU A 61 -2.35 -11.84 17.90
CA LEU A 61 -1.37 -12.62 17.17
C LEU A 61 -0.04 -11.86 17.15
N GLU A 62 1.03 -12.58 17.49
CA GLU A 62 2.39 -12.09 17.33
C GLU A 62 2.82 -12.14 15.86
N LEU A 63 3.59 -11.15 15.45
CA LEU A 63 4.14 -11.07 14.10
C LEU A 63 4.99 -12.30 13.78
N SER A 64 4.66 -13.00 12.70
CA SER A 64 5.42 -14.19 12.27
C SER A 64 6.68 -13.78 11.51
N TRP A 65 6.58 -12.83 10.59
CA TRP A 65 7.74 -12.25 9.92
C TRP A 65 7.42 -10.86 9.35
N SER A 66 8.48 -10.10 9.07
CA SER A 66 8.40 -8.81 8.37
C SER A 66 9.47 -8.70 7.31
N HIS A 67 9.16 -7.97 6.24
CA HIS A 67 10.11 -7.63 5.18
C HIS A 67 10.09 -6.13 4.93
N PHE A 68 11.27 -5.52 4.88
CA PHE A 68 11.46 -4.10 4.60
C PHE A 68 11.91 -3.98 3.15
N SER A 69 11.11 -3.33 2.32
CA SER A 69 11.49 -2.91 0.97
C SER A 69 12.01 -1.47 0.98
N GLU A 70 12.27 -0.91 -0.20
CA GLU A 70 12.72 0.48 -0.36
C GLU A 70 11.65 1.49 0.09
N THR A 71 10.38 1.21 -0.19
CA THR A 71 9.25 2.14 0.03
C THR A 71 8.13 1.59 0.90
N SER A 72 8.18 0.30 1.25
CA SER A 72 7.13 -0.36 2.00
C SER A 72 7.64 -1.37 3.04
N LEU A 73 6.77 -1.65 4.00
CA LEU A 73 6.92 -2.65 5.04
C LEU A 73 5.85 -3.71 4.85
N THR A 74 6.27 -4.96 4.70
CA THR A 74 5.38 -6.12 4.69
C THR A 74 5.39 -6.77 6.07
N LEU A 75 4.22 -7.06 6.61
CA LEU A 75 4.01 -7.70 7.90
C LEU A 75 3.10 -8.92 7.71
N CYS A 76 3.49 -10.07 8.24
CA CYS A 76 2.74 -11.31 8.08
C CYS A 76 2.46 -11.98 9.42
N TRP A 77 1.23 -12.46 9.56
CA TRP A 77 0.77 -13.29 10.66
C TRP A 77 0.27 -14.63 10.14
N CYS A 78 0.86 -15.69 10.65
CA CYS A 78 0.45 -17.06 10.46
C CYS A 78 -0.21 -17.53 11.75
N GLY A 79 -1.48 -17.86 11.70
CA GLY A 79 -2.28 -18.12 12.89
C GLY A 79 -2.43 -19.58 13.26
N GLY A 80 -1.95 -20.53 12.44
CA GLY A 80 -2.20 -21.96 12.69
C GLY A 80 -3.69 -22.21 12.96
N ASP A 81 -4.00 -22.91 14.04
CA ASP A 81 -5.37 -23.18 14.52
C ASP A 81 -6.03 -21.98 15.23
N CYS A 82 -5.28 -20.90 15.50
CA CYS A 82 -5.74 -19.70 16.21
C CYS A 82 -6.33 -18.63 15.28
N LEU A 83 -6.14 -18.72 13.97
CA LEU A 83 -6.84 -17.85 13.01
C LEU A 83 -8.17 -18.49 12.64
N LEU A 84 -9.24 -17.81 13.03
CA LEU A 84 -10.62 -18.15 12.68
C LEU A 84 -10.83 -18.15 11.17
N ASN A 85 -11.96 -18.70 10.74
CA ASN A 85 -12.39 -18.48 9.37
C ASN A 85 -12.52 -16.97 9.14
N TYR A 86 -11.93 -16.41 8.09
CA TYR A 86 -11.94 -14.96 7.83
C TYR A 86 -13.34 -14.38 7.67
N GLU A 87 -14.32 -15.22 7.34
CA GLU A 87 -15.75 -14.87 7.29
C GLU A 87 -16.37 -14.70 8.70
N GLU A 88 -15.76 -15.28 9.73
CA GLU A 88 -16.13 -15.16 11.15
C GLU A 88 -15.36 -14.04 11.86
N ILE A 89 -14.43 -13.38 11.17
CA ILE A 89 -13.71 -12.23 11.69
C ILE A 89 -14.60 -11.00 11.53
N PHE A 90 -14.87 -10.31 12.64
CA PHE A 90 -15.60 -9.05 12.67
C PHE A 90 -14.66 -7.87 12.39
N SER A 91 -13.49 -7.83 13.04
CA SER A 91 -12.53 -6.76 12.82
C SER A 91 -11.08 -7.18 12.94
N LEU A 92 -10.21 -6.50 12.20
CA LEU A 92 -8.75 -6.62 12.29
C LEU A 92 -8.15 -5.29 12.72
N GLN A 93 -7.35 -5.32 13.79
CA GLN A 93 -6.68 -4.14 14.33
C GLN A 93 -5.17 -4.33 14.36
N LEU A 94 -4.47 -3.50 13.59
CA LEU A 94 -3.02 -3.48 13.54
C LEU A 94 -2.46 -2.51 14.58
N HIS A 95 -1.55 -3.01 15.42
CA HIS A 95 -0.93 -2.23 16.48
C HIS A 95 0.59 -2.16 16.35
N GLY A 96 1.12 -0.95 16.47
CA GLY A 96 2.55 -0.69 16.66
C GLY A 96 2.90 -0.69 18.14
N ILE A 97 3.91 -1.46 18.53
CA ILE A 97 4.25 -1.69 19.93
C ILE A 97 5.67 -1.28 20.21
N ARG A 98 5.83 -0.32 21.11
CA ARG A 98 7.14 0.07 21.60
C ARG A 98 7.41 -0.58 22.95
N ARG A 99 8.40 -1.46 23.01
CA ARG A 99 8.88 -2.03 24.28
C ARG A 99 9.81 -1.04 24.96
N ILE A 100 9.42 -0.51 26.12
CA ILE A 100 10.27 0.37 26.92
C ILE A 100 11.26 -0.52 27.69
N ALA A 101 12.55 -0.34 27.43
CA ALA A 101 13.59 -1.06 28.17
C ALA A 101 13.77 -0.40 29.54
N PHE A 102 13.40 -1.13 30.60
CA PHE A 102 13.81 -0.78 31.96
C PHE A 102 15.04 -1.59 32.36
N SER A 103 15.90 -0.99 33.18
CA SER A 103 17.09 -1.59 33.80
C SER A 103 16.75 -2.60 34.91
N CYS A 104 15.50 -3.07 35.01
CA CYS A 104 15.01 -3.92 36.10
C CYS A 104 14.50 -5.27 35.55
N PRO A 105 15.09 -6.42 35.96
CA PRO A 105 14.80 -7.73 35.36
C PRO A 105 13.40 -8.30 35.63
N ASN A 106 12.70 -7.85 36.68
CA ASN A 106 11.54 -8.59 37.23
C ASN A 106 10.16 -7.92 37.02
N LEU A 107 10.06 -6.84 36.23
CA LEU A 107 8.79 -6.19 35.90
C LEU A 107 8.36 -6.53 34.47
N LYS A 108 7.07 -6.89 34.29
CA LYS A 108 6.45 -6.96 32.95
C LYS A 108 6.73 -5.61 32.26
N LYS A 109 7.52 -5.64 31.19
CA LYS A 109 7.97 -4.43 30.50
C LYS A 109 6.72 -3.66 30.05
N PRO A 110 6.50 -2.41 30.50
CA PRO A 110 5.40 -1.62 29.98
C PRO A 110 5.63 -1.43 28.48
N SER A 111 4.74 -2.00 27.69
CA SER A 111 4.68 -1.82 26.25
C SER A 111 3.67 -0.73 25.95
N LYS A 112 4.05 0.19 25.06
CA LYS A 112 3.11 1.19 24.57
C LYS A 112 2.52 0.68 23.26
N ARG A 113 1.24 0.37 23.28
CA ARG A 113 0.46 -0.14 22.13
C ARG A 113 -0.26 1.03 21.47
N SER A 114 -0.04 1.22 20.17
CA SER A 114 -0.66 2.29 19.38
C SER A 114 -1.42 1.67 18.21
N LEU A 115 -2.69 2.03 18.04
CA LEU A 115 -3.50 1.57 16.92
C LEU A 115 -3.04 2.27 15.63
N VAL A 116 -2.70 1.47 14.61
CA VAL A 116 -2.21 1.95 13.31
C VAL A 116 -3.28 1.80 12.23
N ALA A 117 -4.02 0.70 12.26
CA ALA A 117 -5.17 0.49 11.38
C ALA A 117 -6.27 -0.30 12.11
N ASN A 118 -7.51 0.02 11.81
CA ASN A 118 -8.70 -0.72 12.27
C ASN A 118 -9.59 -0.98 11.06
N LEU A 119 -9.97 -2.24 10.86
CA LEU A 119 -10.62 -2.73 9.66
C LEU A 119 -11.89 -3.46 10.04
N ASP A 120 -12.99 -3.03 9.44
CA ASP A 120 -14.24 -3.77 9.48
C ASP A 120 -14.21 -4.85 8.39
N MET A 121 -14.30 -6.11 8.79
CA MET A 121 -14.19 -7.25 7.89
C MET A 121 -15.50 -7.57 7.15
N GLN A 122 -16.65 -7.10 7.65
CA GLN A 122 -17.96 -7.34 7.02
C GLN A 122 -18.04 -6.85 5.56
N PRO A 123 -17.65 -5.60 5.21
CA PRO A 123 -17.62 -5.17 3.82
C PRO A 123 -16.45 -5.79 3.04
N LEU A 124 -15.30 -6.00 3.69
CA LEU A 124 -14.08 -6.48 3.03
C LEU A 124 -14.19 -7.92 2.55
N THR A 125 -14.79 -8.80 3.34
CA THR A 125 -15.04 -10.20 2.97
C THR A 125 -15.91 -10.33 1.72
N LYS A 126 -16.90 -9.45 1.56
CA LYS A 126 -17.80 -9.42 0.40
C LYS A 126 -17.14 -8.91 -0.88
N CYS A 127 -16.17 -7.99 -0.75
CA CYS A 127 -15.45 -7.39 -1.87
C CYS A 127 -14.11 -8.08 -2.16
N ALA A 128 -13.78 -9.16 -1.46
CA ALA A 128 -12.49 -9.82 -1.56
C ALA A 128 -12.26 -10.42 -2.96
N GLN A 129 -11.22 -9.96 -3.64
CA GLN A 129 -10.87 -10.40 -4.98
C GLN A 129 -9.77 -11.48 -4.93
N VAL A 130 -9.94 -12.57 -5.67
CA VAL A 130 -8.86 -13.54 -5.85
C VAL A 130 -7.78 -12.91 -6.73
N ILE A 131 -6.55 -12.82 -6.21
CA ILE A 131 -5.40 -12.28 -6.96
C ILE A 131 -4.47 -13.37 -7.47
N GLY A 132 -4.51 -14.56 -6.88
CA GLY A 132 -3.70 -15.69 -7.36
C GLY A 132 -3.84 -16.90 -6.45
N GLN A 133 -3.31 -18.02 -6.91
CA GLN A 133 -3.33 -19.27 -6.16
C GLN A 133 -2.17 -20.17 -6.56
N ASP A 134 -1.85 -21.11 -5.68
CA ASP A 134 -1.07 -22.28 -6.02
C ASP A 134 -1.79 -23.58 -5.57
N GLN A 135 -1.03 -24.67 -5.47
CA GLN A 135 -1.57 -25.96 -5.05
C GLN A 135 -2.10 -25.97 -3.60
N PHE A 136 -1.61 -25.08 -2.72
CA PHE A 136 -1.94 -25.07 -1.29
C PHE A 136 -2.68 -23.83 -0.82
N VAL A 137 -2.43 -22.66 -1.42
CA VAL A 137 -2.92 -21.37 -0.95
C VAL A 137 -3.69 -20.63 -2.05
N LEU A 138 -4.82 -20.06 -1.66
CA LEU A 138 -5.60 -19.08 -2.43
C LEU A 138 -5.39 -17.70 -1.81
N LEU A 139 -4.86 -16.75 -2.59
CA LEU A 139 -4.67 -15.37 -2.15
C LEU A 139 -5.88 -14.52 -2.53
N LYS A 140 -6.47 -13.88 -1.52
CA LYS A 140 -7.51 -12.87 -1.70
C LYS A 140 -7.01 -11.50 -1.25
N LEU A 141 -7.20 -10.50 -2.10
CA LEU A 141 -7.05 -9.08 -1.78
C LEU A 141 -8.34 -8.59 -1.13
N LEU A 142 -8.24 -8.14 0.13
CA LEU A 142 -9.37 -7.60 0.88
C LEU A 142 -9.58 -6.12 0.52
N GLN A 143 -8.49 -5.38 0.47
CA GLN A 143 -8.42 -3.99 0.04
C GLN A 143 -6.96 -3.64 -0.27
N PRO A 144 -6.67 -2.49 -0.91
CA PRO A 144 -5.29 -2.06 -1.14
C PRO A 144 -4.45 -2.11 0.13
N GLY A 145 -3.35 -2.86 0.05
CA GLY A 145 -2.42 -3.08 1.15
C GLY A 145 -2.74 -4.24 2.09
N ILE A 146 -3.80 -5.03 1.86
CA ILE A 146 -4.14 -6.16 2.75
C ILE A 146 -4.56 -7.38 1.94
N ILE A 147 -3.86 -8.50 2.15
CA ILE A 147 -4.25 -9.81 1.61
C ILE A 147 -4.45 -10.82 2.72
N ILE A 148 -5.25 -11.82 2.38
CA ILE A 148 -5.39 -13.02 3.16
C ILE A 148 -5.07 -14.24 2.30
N GLY A 149 -4.24 -15.13 2.83
CA GLY A 149 -3.95 -16.44 2.27
C GLY A 149 -4.84 -17.49 2.92
N LEU A 150 -5.65 -18.15 2.10
CA LEU A 150 -6.54 -19.22 2.51
C LEU A 150 -5.94 -20.56 2.12
N TRP A 151 -5.80 -21.46 3.09
CA TRP A 151 -5.34 -22.81 2.81
C TRP A 151 -6.44 -23.63 2.16
N ARG A 152 -6.08 -24.41 1.14
CA ARG A 152 -7.02 -25.22 0.37
C ARG A 152 -7.32 -26.58 0.99
N VAL A 153 -6.45 -27.07 1.87
CA VAL A 153 -6.52 -28.44 2.43
C VAL A 153 -6.75 -28.44 3.95
N ILE A 154 -6.31 -27.39 4.64
CA ILE A 154 -6.43 -27.26 6.10
C ILE A 154 -7.26 -26.02 6.38
N HIS A 155 -8.10 -26.02 7.42
CA HIS A 155 -8.89 -24.86 7.84
C HIS A 155 -8.06 -23.71 8.47
N SER A 156 -6.74 -23.70 8.31
CA SER A 156 -5.90 -22.60 8.77
C SER A 156 -5.97 -21.43 7.79
N GLN A 157 -5.57 -20.24 8.24
CA GLN A 157 -5.55 -19.01 7.45
C GLN A 157 -4.33 -18.18 7.83
N ALA A 158 -3.88 -17.32 6.92
CA ALA A 158 -2.77 -16.38 7.17
C ALA A 158 -3.15 -14.99 6.66
N ALA A 159 -2.86 -13.95 7.44
CA ALA A 159 -3.13 -12.56 7.06
C ALA A 159 -1.82 -11.81 6.82
N VAL A 160 -1.74 -11.06 5.72
CA VAL A 160 -0.56 -10.26 5.37
C VAL A 160 -0.98 -8.82 5.15
N PHE A 161 -0.29 -7.93 5.84
CA PHE A 161 -0.46 -6.49 5.74
C PHE A 161 0.74 -5.89 5.02
N PHE A 162 0.47 -4.94 4.15
CA PHE A 162 1.45 -4.11 3.50
C PHE A 162 1.21 -2.66 3.90
N LEU A 163 2.28 -2.01 4.34
CA LEU A 163 2.27 -0.62 4.75
C LEU A 163 3.26 0.16 3.91
N HIS A 164 2.82 1.21 3.24
CA HIS A 164 3.72 2.12 2.56
C HIS A 164 4.38 3.06 3.59
N TYR A 165 5.72 3.23 3.58
CA TYR A 165 6.41 4.04 4.60
C TYR A 165 5.89 5.48 4.63
N TYR A 166 5.71 6.09 3.46
CA TYR A 166 5.19 7.45 3.36
C TYR A 166 3.79 7.61 3.97
N SER A 167 2.90 6.60 3.90
CA SER A 167 1.62 6.65 4.62
C SER A 167 1.83 6.69 6.13
N LEU A 168 2.76 5.90 6.66
CA LEU A 168 3.12 5.93 8.08
C LEU A 168 3.69 7.29 8.50
N ILE A 169 4.43 7.96 7.60
CA ILE A 169 4.98 9.31 7.81
C ILE A 169 3.87 10.36 7.90
N ILE A 170 2.84 10.30 7.05
CA ILE A 170 1.70 11.25 7.11
C ILE A 170 0.88 11.01 8.38
N VAL A 171 0.56 9.76 8.71
CA VAL A 171 -0.10 9.46 10.01
C VAL A 171 0.75 9.99 11.16
N ALA A 172 2.08 9.96 11.01
CA ALA A 172 3.01 10.50 11.98
C ALA A 172 3.08 12.05 12.05
N LYS A 173 2.80 12.75 10.96
CA LYS A 173 2.92 14.20 10.77
C LYS A 173 1.58 14.81 10.35
N ALA A 174 0.81 15.34 11.30
CA ALA A 174 -0.15 16.41 10.99
C ALA A 174 0.53 17.76 11.28
N PRO A 175 0.46 18.78 10.40
CA PRO A 175 -0.61 19.07 9.46
C PRO A 175 -0.21 18.91 7.97
N ILE A 176 -1.21 18.67 7.13
CA ILE A 176 -1.11 18.79 5.67
C ILE A 176 -0.82 20.27 5.37
N ILE A 177 0.43 20.57 4.99
CA ILE A 177 0.74 21.88 4.40
C ILE A 177 0.07 21.87 3.03
N GLN A 178 -0.92 22.73 2.83
CA GLN A 178 -1.53 22.88 1.52
C GLN A 178 -0.43 23.27 0.52
N PRO A 179 -0.33 22.59 -0.62
CA PRO A 179 0.62 22.98 -1.65
C PRO A 179 0.32 24.43 -2.05
N PRO A 180 1.35 25.21 -2.40
CA PRO A 180 1.16 26.57 -2.88
C PRO A 180 0.25 26.59 -4.11
N PHE A 181 -0.44 27.71 -4.29
CA PHE A 181 -1.26 27.96 -5.48
C PHE A 181 -0.36 27.93 -6.72
N ASP A 182 -0.73 27.15 -7.73
CA ASP A 182 -0.09 27.17 -9.05
C ASP A 182 -1.06 27.84 -10.05
N ASP A 183 -0.53 28.65 -10.96
CA ASP A 183 -1.27 29.33 -12.02
C ASP A 183 -0.44 29.51 -13.30
N ILE A 184 0.74 28.88 -13.39
CA ILE A 184 1.78 29.43 -14.26
C ILE A 184 1.62 29.00 -15.72
N ASP A 185 0.89 27.92 -16.02
CA ASP A 185 0.74 27.46 -17.40
C ASP A 185 -0.71 27.14 -17.85
N PRO A 186 -1.31 27.97 -18.74
CA PRO A 186 -2.64 27.73 -19.29
C PRO A 186 -2.71 26.62 -20.36
N GLU A 187 -1.58 26.19 -20.94
CA GLU A 187 -1.52 25.06 -21.90
C GLU A 187 -1.23 23.72 -21.22
N TYR A 188 -0.43 23.73 -20.15
CA TYR A 188 -0.07 22.54 -19.38
C TYR A 188 -0.86 22.50 -18.07
N GLY A 189 -2.11 22.02 -18.15
CA GLY A 189 -3.04 22.04 -17.01
C GLY A 189 -2.52 21.34 -15.74
N LEU A 190 -1.65 20.33 -15.85
CA LEU A 190 -1.04 19.61 -14.72
C LEU A 190 0.34 19.04 -15.11
N HIS A 191 1.42 19.54 -14.53
CA HIS A 191 2.79 19.14 -14.87
C HIS A 191 3.69 18.92 -13.65
N GLY A 192 4.94 18.52 -13.87
CA GLY A 192 5.97 18.47 -12.82
C GLY A 192 5.84 17.29 -11.84
N TYR A 193 4.87 16.41 -12.04
CA TYR A 193 4.65 15.25 -11.17
C TYR A 193 5.85 14.30 -11.23
N LYS A 194 6.14 13.67 -10.09
CA LYS A 194 7.20 12.67 -9.98
C LYS A 194 6.61 11.36 -9.49
N LEU A 195 6.79 10.30 -10.27
CA LEU A 195 6.37 8.95 -9.94
C LEU A 195 7.59 8.15 -9.55
N HIS A 196 7.51 7.47 -8.41
CA HIS A 196 8.43 6.39 -8.07
C HIS A 196 7.63 5.11 -7.88
N ILE A 197 8.01 4.05 -8.59
CA ILE A 197 7.32 2.77 -8.56
C ILE A 197 8.32 1.64 -8.32
N VAL A 198 7.97 0.76 -7.40
CA VAL A 198 8.73 -0.44 -7.06
C VAL A 198 7.81 -1.63 -7.22
N LEU A 199 8.23 -2.59 -8.05
CA LEU A 199 7.63 -3.92 -8.08
C LEU A 199 8.56 -4.87 -7.37
N HIS A 200 8.05 -5.59 -6.39
CA HIS A 200 8.85 -6.51 -5.59
C HIS A 200 7.99 -7.67 -5.11
N ASP A 201 8.64 -8.74 -4.70
CA ASP A 201 8.01 -9.75 -3.86
C ASP A 201 8.51 -9.56 -2.41
N THR A 202 8.38 -10.59 -1.57
CA THR A 202 8.81 -10.52 -0.16
C THR A 202 10.28 -10.89 0.05
N VAL A 203 11.02 -11.13 -1.04
CA VAL A 203 12.41 -11.61 -1.09
C VAL A 203 13.27 -10.73 -2.00
N CYS A 204 12.79 -10.37 -3.18
CA CYS A 204 13.53 -9.70 -4.23
C CYS A 204 12.77 -8.52 -4.87
N LYS A 205 13.54 -7.59 -5.42
CA LYS A 205 13.04 -6.43 -6.17
C LYS A 205 13.05 -6.75 -7.66
N LEU A 206 11.89 -6.69 -8.30
CA LEU A 206 11.68 -6.97 -9.73
C LEU A 206 12.02 -5.75 -10.58
N MET A 207 11.61 -4.56 -10.13
CA MET A 207 11.76 -3.27 -10.79
C MET A 207 11.73 -2.15 -9.74
N SER A 208 12.43 -1.05 -10.02
CA SER A 208 12.45 0.13 -9.15
C SER A 208 12.83 1.36 -9.95
N GLU A 209 11.85 2.17 -10.32
CA GLU A 209 12.02 3.22 -11.32
C GLU A 209 11.44 4.53 -10.86
N SER A 210 12.06 5.62 -11.31
CA SER A 210 11.65 6.98 -10.98
C SER A 210 11.48 7.78 -12.27
N PHE A 211 10.28 8.32 -12.46
CA PHE A 211 9.90 9.15 -13.58
C PHE A 211 9.67 10.56 -13.09
N SER A 212 10.32 11.53 -13.70
CA SER A 212 10.20 12.94 -13.37
C SER A 212 9.53 13.69 -14.51
N GLN A 213 9.01 14.88 -14.19
CA GLN A 213 8.36 15.76 -15.18
C GLN A 213 7.19 15.09 -15.90
N LEU A 214 6.40 14.28 -15.17
CA LEU A 214 5.16 13.77 -15.71
C LEU A 214 4.15 14.91 -15.83
N PHE A 215 3.46 14.96 -16.97
CA PHE A 215 2.50 16.00 -17.28
C PHE A 215 1.30 15.43 -18.02
N CYS A 216 0.22 16.19 -18.00
CA CYS A 216 -0.98 15.95 -18.78
C CYS A 216 -1.41 17.27 -19.45
N HIS A 217 -1.63 17.23 -20.76
CA HIS A 217 -2.26 18.35 -21.45
C HIS A 217 -3.75 18.40 -21.12
N ARG A 218 -4.30 19.60 -21.00
CA ARG A 218 -5.72 19.79 -20.69
C ARG A 218 -6.65 19.09 -21.68
N ALA A 219 -6.27 19.04 -22.95
CA ALA A 219 -7.01 18.34 -24.00
C ALA A 219 -7.10 16.81 -23.82
N HIS A 220 -6.23 16.23 -22.98
CA HIS A 220 -6.21 14.80 -22.69
C HIS A 220 -6.90 14.45 -21.36
N ILE A 221 -7.44 15.44 -20.64
CA ILE A 221 -8.30 15.20 -19.49
C ILE A 221 -9.65 14.71 -20.03
N SER A 222 -10.03 13.48 -19.66
CA SER A 222 -11.24 12.83 -20.15
C SER A 222 -11.89 12.01 -19.04
N ASP A 223 -13.22 11.98 -19.03
CA ASP A 223 -14.03 11.20 -18.08
C ASP A 223 -13.68 11.42 -16.59
N GLY A 224 -13.20 12.62 -16.24
CA GLY A 224 -12.80 12.97 -14.87
C GLY A 224 -11.44 12.41 -14.45
N TRP A 225 -10.63 11.93 -15.40
CA TRP A 225 -9.29 11.39 -15.18
C TRP A 225 -8.21 12.17 -15.92
N ILE A 226 -7.06 12.26 -15.27
CA ILE A 226 -5.84 12.90 -15.78
C ILE A 226 -4.81 11.82 -16.02
N GLN A 227 -4.34 11.69 -17.25
CA GLN A 227 -3.40 10.66 -17.65
C GLN A 227 -1.94 11.14 -17.50
N LEU A 228 -1.18 10.48 -16.63
CA LEU A 228 0.27 10.63 -16.47
C LEU A 228 0.98 9.40 -17.06
N THR A 229 1.60 9.54 -18.22
CA THR A 229 2.27 8.43 -18.93
C THR A 229 3.74 8.37 -18.54
N ALA A 230 4.15 7.31 -17.84
CA ALA A 230 5.53 7.11 -17.40
C ALA A 230 6.35 6.26 -18.39
N ILE A 231 5.73 5.22 -18.95
CA ILE A 231 6.31 4.39 -20.02
C ILE A 231 5.31 4.35 -21.16
N SER A 232 5.74 4.81 -22.34
CA SER A 232 4.94 4.75 -23.57
C SER A 232 5.20 3.46 -24.33
N ARG A 233 4.10 2.79 -24.72
CA ARG A 233 4.12 1.58 -25.55
C ARG A 233 4.81 1.76 -26.91
N THR A 234 4.78 2.97 -27.45
CA THR A 234 5.38 3.28 -28.76
C THR A 234 6.86 3.62 -28.66
N ASN A 235 7.41 3.74 -27.44
CA ASN A 235 8.80 4.10 -27.24
C ASN A 235 9.57 2.97 -26.55
N SER A 236 10.11 2.06 -27.36
CA SER A 236 10.83 0.89 -26.88
C SER A 236 12.06 1.20 -26.01
N SER A 237 12.63 2.40 -26.10
CA SER A 237 13.75 2.80 -25.23
C SER A 237 13.31 3.05 -23.78
N GLN A 238 12.01 3.22 -23.52
CA GLN A 238 11.44 3.37 -22.19
C GLN A 238 11.03 2.03 -21.57
N HIS A 239 11.08 0.93 -22.34
CA HIS A 239 10.62 -0.36 -21.86
C HIS A 239 11.65 -0.97 -20.90
N ILE A 240 11.16 -1.58 -19.82
CA ILE A 240 12.03 -1.95 -18.70
C ILE A 240 11.91 -3.45 -18.43
N GLN A 241 13.05 -4.13 -18.42
CA GLN A 241 13.13 -5.55 -18.15
C GLN A 241 13.06 -5.81 -16.63
N PHE A 242 12.29 -6.80 -16.21
CA PHE A 242 12.38 -7.33 -14.85
C PHE A 242 13.69 -8.05 -14.59
N SER A 243 14.16 -7.94 -13.35
CA SER A 243 15.28 -8.71 -12.83
C SER A 243 14.95 -10.19 -12.61
N GLY A 244 13.66 -10.51 -12.42
CA GLY A 244 13.18 -11.84 -12.06
C GLY A 244 11.76 -12.13 -12.55
N LYS A 245 11.22 -13.26 -12.11
CA LYS A 245 9.84 -13.65 -12.40
C LYS A 245 8.89 -13.04 -11.38
N PRO A 246 7.72 -12.54 -11.81
CA PRO A 246 6.72 -12.03 -10.88
C PRO A 246 6.03 -13.20 -10.16
N MET A 247 6.47 -13.45 -8.94
CA MET A 247 5.89 -14.48 -8.07
C MET A 247 5.82 -13.93 -6.66
N LEU A 248 4.78 -14.31 -5.91
CA LEU A 248 4.65 -13.96 -4.51
C LEU A 248 4.92 -15.20 -3.65
N PRO A 249 6.09 -15.29 -2.99
CA PRO A 249 6.37 -16.40 -2.10
C PRO A 249 5.57 -16.25 -0.82
N TRP A 250 5.07 -17.38 -0.33
CA TRP A 250 4.45 -17.48 0.98
C TRP A 250 5.15 -18.57 1.78
N ARG A 251 5.19 -18.37 3.10
CA ARG A 251 5.74 -19.34 4.03
C ARG A 251 4.93 -19.32 5.31
N CYS A 252 4.62 -20.50 5.81
CA CYS A 252 3.94 -20.68 7.08
C CYS A 252 4.46 -21.96 7.73
N GLU A 253 5.07 -21.81 8.90
CA GLU A 253 5.69 -22.89 9.66
C GLU A 253 6.65 -23.74 8.78
N ALA A 254 6.31 -25.00 8.51
CA ALA A 254 7.12 -25.94 7.74
C ALA A 254 6.82 -25.93 6.22
N LEU A 255 5.83 -25.16 5.78
CA LEU A 255 5.39 -25.12 4.38
C LEU A 255 5.77 -23.81 3.72
N GLU A 256 6.14 -23.90 2.44
CA GLU A 256 6.43 -22.77 1.58
C GLU A 256 5.94 -23.04 0.15
N GLY A 257 5.69 -21.97 -0.58
CA GLY A 257 5.24 -22.03 -1.96
C GLY A 257 5.32 -20.67 -2.61
N THR A 258 4.93 -20.61 -3.88
CA THR A 258 4.98 -19.40 -4.69
C THR A 258 3.73 -19.29 -5.53
N VAL A 259 3.04 -18.16 -5.44
CA VAL A 259 1.93 -17.83 -6.34
C VAL A 259 2.50 -17.10 -7.55
N GLU A 260 2.39 -17.70 -8.73
CA GLU A 260 2.86 -17.08 -9.98
C GLU A 260 1.99 -15.89 -10.40
N ASN A 261 2.57 -15.01 -11.23
CA ASN A 261 1.90 -13.83 -11.80
C ASN A 261 1.36 -12.86 -10.75
N CYS A 262 1.98 -12.86 -9.56
CA CYS A 262 1.65 -11.95 -8.47
C CYS A 262 2.90 -11.25 -7.98
N CYS A 263 2.80 -9.96 -7.67
CA CYS A 263 3.84 -9.23 -6.97
C CYS A 263 3.22 -8.09 -6.17
N ILE A 264 4.05 -7.34 -5.45
CA ILE A 264 3.67 -6.17 -4.68
C ILE A 264 4.08 -4.94 -5.47
N MET A 265 3.13 -4.04 -5.71
CA MET A 265 3.37 -2.72 -6.25
C MET A 265 3.39 -1.71 -5.10
N SER A 266 4.49 -0.98 -4.99
CA SER A 266 4.60 0.20 -4.14
C SER A 266 4.81 1.43 -5.03
N LEU A 267 3.86 2.36 -5.00
CA LEU A 267 3.80 3.55 -5.83
C LEU A 267 3.78 4.79 -4.93
N THR A 268 4.65 5.74 -5.24
CA THR A 268 4.63 7.10 -4.67
C THR A 268 4.52 8.11 -5.80
N LEU A 269 3.50 8.96 -5.73
CA LEU A 269 3.29 10.08 -6.63
C LEU A 269 3.48 11.37 -5.84
N LEU A 270 4.40 12.22 -6.30
CA LEU A 270 4.64 13.55 -5.77
C LEU A 270 4.10 14.58 -6.76
N ASP A 271 3.57 15.68 -6.23
CA ASP A 271 3.23 16.84 -7.03
C ASP A 271 4.48 17.61 -7.50
N GLU A 272 4.26 18.67 -8.27
CA GLU A 272 5.29 19.55 -8.80
C GLU A 272 6.19 20.19 -7.72
N PHE A 273 5.64 20.41 -6.52
CA PHE A 273 6.36 20.98 -5.39
C PHE A 273 7.14 19.91 -4.61
N GLY A 274 7.03 18.66 -5.01
CA GLY A 274 7.63 17.52 -4.32
C GLY A 274 6.87 17.12 -3.05
N ASN A 275 5.66 17.65 -2.84
CA ASN A 275 4.80 17.19 -1.76
C ASN A 275 4.16 15.86 -2.15
N GLN A 276 3.85 15.06 -1.14
CA GLN A 276 3.20 13.78 -1.37
C GLN A 276 1.78 14.00 -1.89
N PHE A 277 1.54 13.52 -3.09
CA PHE A 277 0.24 13.62 -3.76
C PHE A 277 -0.56 12.33 -3.57
N SER A 278 0.05 11.16 -3.83
CA SER A 278 -0.57 9.86 -3.55
C SER A 278 0.48 8.79 -3.22
N CYS A 279 0.08 7.78 -2.45
CA CYS A 279 0.90 6.59 -2.25
C CYS A 279 0.03 5.34 -2.12
N VAL A 280 0.44 4.26 -2.76
CA VAL A 280 -0.25 2.98 -2.73
C VAL A 280 0.78 1.87 -2.56
N THR A 281 0.61 0.99 -1.58
CA THR A 281 1.25 -0.33 -1.61
C THR A 281 0.16 -1.37 -1.66
N THR A 282 0.14 -2.19 -2.70
CA THR A 282 -0.83 -3.27 -2.84
C THR A 282 -0.23 -4.43 -3.62
N PRO A 283 -0.54 -5.67 -3.25
CA PRO A 283 -0.29 -6.79 -4.14
C PRO A 283 -1.23 -6.69 -5.34
N ILE A 284 -0.70 -7.14 -6.47
CA ILE A 284 -1.29 -7.04 -7.79
C ILE A 284 -1.13 -8.38 -8.49
N SER A 285 -2.13 -8.71 -9.31
CA SER A 285 -2.11 -9.86 -10.21
C SER A 285 -1.81 -9.42 -11.63
N MET A 286 -1.15 -10.29 -12.40
CA MET A 286 -0.89 -10.10 -13.82
C MET A 286 -1.88 -10.96 -14.61
N GLU A 287 -2.82 -10.30 -15.28
CA GLU A 287 -3.86 -10.97 -16.06
C GLU A 287 -3.43 -11.11 -17.52
N LEU A 288 -3.60 -12.29 -18.11
CA LEU A 288 -3.24 -12.54 -19.50
C LEU A 288 -4.19 -11.80 -20.45
N GLU A 289 -3.66 -10.91 -21.30
CA GLU A 289 -4.40 -10.22 -22.36
C GLU A 289 -4.58 -11.15 -23.58
N LYS A 290 -5.74 -11.79 -23.69
CA LYS A 290 -6.03 -12.79 -24.76
C LYS A 290 -6.05 -12.24 -26.19
N ALA A 291 -6.20 -10.93 -26.37
CA ALA A 291 -6.41 -10.29 -27.68
C ALA A 291 -5.34 -9.26 -28.06
N ALA A 292 -4.23 -9.19 -27.33
CA ALA A 292 -3.16 -8.25 -27.63
C ALA A 292 -2.29 -8.79 -28.78
N VAL A 293 -2.49 -8.26 -29.99
CA VAL A 293 -1.55 -8.45 -31.10
C VAL A 293 -0.51 -7.34 -31.02
N SER A 294 0.76 -7.71 -30.87
CA SER A 294 1.88 -6.77 -30.88
C SER A 294 2.90 -7.23 -31.92
N TYR A 295 3.32 -6.31 -32.78
CA TYR A 295 4.39 -6.57 -33.74
C TYR A 295 5.78 -6.36 -33.14
N ASP A 296 5.87 -5.58 -32.05
CA ASP A 296 7.14 -5.19 -31.44
C ASP A 296 7.71 -6.23 -30.48
N TYR A 297 6.91 -7.19 -30.03
CA TYR A 297 7.30 -8.20 -29.05
C TYR A 297 6.76 -9.58 -29.40
N ASP A 298 7.61 -10.59 -29.20
CA ASP A 298 7.27 -11.99 -29.37
C ASP A 298 6.84 -12.60 -28.03
N GLY A 299 5.53 -12.64 -27.73
CA GLY A 299 5.08 -13.41 -26.57
C GLY A 299 3.72 -13.03 -25.99
N GLU A 300 3.53 -13.45 -24.74
CA GLU A 300 2.28 -13.28 -24.00
C GLU A 300 2.23 -11.88 -23.39
N HIS A 301 1.11 -11.20 -23.59
CA HIS A 301 0.85 -9.89 -23.02
C HIS A 301 0.07 -10.03 -21.71
N TYR A 302 0.45 -9.24 -20.72
CA TYR A 302 -0.21 -9.18 -19.43
C TYR A 302 -0.61 -7.77 -19.09
N LEU A 303 -1.74 -7.65 -18.40
CA LEU A 303 -2.27 -6.42 -17.86
C LEU A 303 -2.23 -6.47 -16.34
N ILE A 304 -1.76 -5.40 -15.76
CA ILE A 304 -1.87 -5.12 -14.33
C ILE A 304 -2.72 -3.87 -14.21
N GLN A 305 -3.79 -3.99 -13.42
CA GLN A 305 -4.66 -2.89 -13.09
C GLN A 305 -4.81 -2.78 -11.59
N HIS A 306 -4.72 -1.54 -11.11
CA HIS A 306 -5.10 -1.16 -9.77
C HIS A 306 -5.96 0.09 -9.87
N GLU A 307 -7.04 0.15 -9.09
CA GLU A 307 -7.95 1.28 -9.09
C GLU A 307 -8.47 1.53 -7.67
N ASP A 308 -8.42 2.79 -7.26
CA ASP A 308 -9.12 3.32 -6.10
C ASP A 308 -9.87 4.61 -6.47
N SER A 309 -10.46 5.29 -5.49
CA SER A 309 -11.27 6.49 -5.74
C SER A 309 -10.46 7.69 -6.26
N ASN A 310 -9.14 7.69 -6.12
CA ASN A 310 -8.26 8.82 -6.38
C ASN A 310 -7.26 8.54 -7.51
N ILE A 311 -6.77 7.30 -7.62
CA ILE A 311 -5.73 6.88 -8.54
C ILE A 311 -6.09 5.55 -9.21
N GLN A 312 -5.77 5.45 -10.49
CA GLN A 312 -5.78 4.20 -11.23
C GLN A 312 -4.40 3.99 -11.86
N VAL A 313 -3.88 2.78 -11.79
CA VAL A 313 -2.60 2.39 -12.39
C VAL A 313 -2.88 1.32 -13.42
N LYS A 314 -2.45 1.57 -14.65
CA LYS A 314 -2.50 0.61 -15.75
C LYS A 314 -1.09 0.33 -16.23
N MET A 315 -0.68 -0.93 -16.12
CA MET A 315 0.64 -1.36 -16.56
C MET A 315 0.50 -2.56 -17.50
N GLN A 316 1.15 -2.48 -18.66
CA GLN A 316 1.20 -3.58 -19.61
C GLN A 316 2.58 -4.19 -19.63
N LEU A 317 2.61 -5.52 -19.64
CA LEU A 317 3.82 -6.31 -19.64
C LEU A 317 3.82 -7.29 -20.80
N VAL A 318 5.02 -7.67 -21.23
CA VAL A 318 5.22 -8.75 -22.20
C VAL A 318 6.19 -9.76 -21.64
N LYS A 319 5.79 -11.03 -21.70
CA LYS A 319 6.65 -12.17 -21.43
C LYS A 319 7.13 -12.74 -22.75
N THR A 320 8.41 -12.52 -23.04
CA THR A 320 9.00 -12.98 -24.30
C THR A 320 9.17 -14.50 -24.35
N THR A 321 9.39 -15.05 -25.54
CA THR A 321 9.74 -16.48 -25.72
C THR A 321 10.98 -16.89 -24.91
N ALA A 322 11.91 -15.96 -24.69
CA ALA A 322 13.08 -16.12 -23.83
C ALA A 322 12.76 -16.07 -22.31
N LYS A 323 11.47 -16.09 -21.93
CA LYS A 323 10.97 -16.05 -20.54
C LYS A 323 11.39 -14.80 -19.76
N LYS A 324 11.66 -13.70 -20.46
CA LYS A 324 11.93 -12.39 -19.85
C LYS A 324 10.65 -11.57 -19.81
N HIS A 325 10.44 -10.82 -18.72
CA HIS A 325 9.30 -9.92 -18.58
C HIS A 325 9.77 -8.49 -18.82
N PHE A 326 9.02 -7.74 -19.62
CA PHE A 326 9.24 -6.33 -19.88
C PHE A 326 7.97 -5.55 -19.55
N VAL A 327 8.10 -4.43 -18.85
CA VAL A 327 7.05 -3.42 -18.79
C VAL A 327 7.16 -2.57 -20.04
N VAL A 328 6.10 -2.58 -20.84
CA VAL A 328 6.03 -1.86 -22.12
C VAL A 328 5.09 -0.67 -22.06
N SER A 329 4.22 -0.58 -21.05
CA SER A 329 3.40 0.60 -20.82
C SER A 329 3.17 0.77 -19.33
N LEU A 330 3.26 2.01 -18.84
CA LEU A 330 2.91 2.39 -17.48
C LEU A 330 2.22 3.74 -17.50
N ILE A 331 0.96 3.74 -17.10
CA ILE A 331 0.12 4.92 -17.08
C ILE A 331 -0.53 5.01 -15.70
N VAL A 332 -0.44 6.19 -15.09
CA VAL A 332 -1.10 6.52 -13.84
C VAL A 332 -2.19 7.54 -14.14
N TYR A 333 -3.44 7.19 -13.89
CA TYR A 333 -4.56 8.09 -13.96
C TYR A 333 -4.86 8.66 -12.59
N VAL A 334 -5.11 9.95 -12.52
CA VAL A 334 -5.47 10.65 -11.29
C VAL A 334 -6.86 11.27 -11.47
N SER A 335 -7.71 11.14 -10.46
CA SER A 335 -9.03 11.77 -10.48
C SER A 335 -8.90 13.29 -10.45
N VAL A 336 -9.62 13.98 -11.34
CA VAL A 336 -9.74 15.45 -11.34
C VAL A 336 -10.29 15.94 -9.99
N LEU A 337 -11.24 15.22 -9.39
CA LEU A 337 -11.78 15.56 -8.07
C LEU A 337 -10.71 15.52 -6.99
N PHE A 338 -9.78 14.57 -7.07
CA PHE A 338 -8.69 14.43 -6.11
C PHE A 338 -7.67 15.56 -6.27
N VAL A 339 -7.32 15.92 -7.50
CA VAL A 339 -6.46 17.08 -7.81
C VAL A 339 -7.09 18.38 -7.33
N ASN A 340 -8.36 18.62 -7.68
CA ASN A 340 -9.13 19.79 -7.27
C ASN A 340 -9.12 19.95 -5.75
N LYS A 341 -9.30 18.85 -5.02
CA LYS A 341 -9.22 18.86 -3.55
C LYS A 341 -7.81 19.16 -3.03
N HIS A 342 -6.76 18.60 -3.65
CA HIS A 342 -5.38 18.78 -3.22
C HIS A 342 -4.88 20.21 -3.42
N PHE A 343 -5.17 20.82 -4.57
CA PHE A 343 -4.74 22.18 -4.91
C PHE A 343 -5.80 23.25 -4.65
N SER A 344 -6.99 22.88 -4.16
CA SER A 344 -8.14 23.78 -4.03
C SER A 344 -8.51 24.47 -5.36
N ARG A 345 -8.63 23.69 -6.43
CA ARG A 345 -8.96 24.11 -7.81
C ARG A 345 -10.28 23.51 -8.32
N ASP A 346 -10.70 23.94 -9.51
CA ASP A 346 -11.82 23.37 -10.28
C ASP A 346 -11.42 23.25 -11.77
N TYR A 347 -10.79 22.13 -12.12
CA TYR A 347 -10.24 21.85 -13.46
C TYR A 347 -11.23 21.38 -14.52
#